data_AF-A0A830EAF6-F1
#
_entry.id   AF-A0A830EAF6-F1
#
_cell.length_a   1.000
_cell.length_b   1.000
_cell.length_c   1.000
_cell.angle_alpha   90.00
_cell.angle_beta   90.00
_cell.angle_gamma   90.00
#
_symmetry.space_group_name_H-M   'P 1'
#
loop_
_entity.id
_entity.type
_entity.pdbx_description
1 polymer ?
#
loop_
_entity_poly.entity_id
_entity_poly.type
_entity_poly.pdbx_seq_one_letter_code
_entity_poly.pdbx_strand_id
1 'polypeptide(L)'
;MSLDSLERGIEYIRWSLFIVSADASTLVLLLLLSLFVSSFAAYIFTVVLAYFLLVSTVVPYVIIAILWLLGFRNLARYSRRYFIGFIGSLITVVSYFMNVTYMGYLIINELVGNTLVPQPLFLEPIILAYSRYFIVFSLYLPLPLFASFILGIIGSILSMLVLYRLGNDFNSPGSRRSALVSIIGLLAMEFPLVGGLLISIGSAFLAINLGSIKT
;
A
#
# COMPACT_ATOMS: atom_id res chain seq x y z
N MET A 1 -7.99 -31.11 -2.94
CA MET A 1 -7.62 -30.39 -1.70
C MET A 1 -6.37 -29.51 -1.84
N SER A 2 -5.22 -30.00 -2.32
CA SER A 2 -4.02 -29.15 -2.48
C SER A 2 -4.16 -28.17 -3.66
N LEU A 3 -4.61 -28.62 -4.83
CA LEU A 3 -4.80 -27.77 -6.01
C LEU A 3 -5.89 -26.71 -5.80
N ASP A 4 -7.03 -27.07 -5.21
CA ASP A 4 -8.10 -26.10 -4.88
C ASP A 4 -7.64 -24.99 -3.93
N SER A 5 -6.61 -25.25 -3.11
CA SER A 5 -6.02 -24.23 -2.23
C SER A 5 -5.05 -23.31 -2.98
N LEU A 6 -4.33 -23.84 -3.98
CA LEU A 6 -3.50 -23.05 -4.87
C LEU A 6 -4.35 -22.10 -5.72
N GLU A 7 -5.38 -22.61 -6.39
CA GLU A 7 -6.26 -21.83 -7.27
C GLU A 7 -6.98 -20.71 -6.53
N ARG A 8 -7.64 -21.03 -5.40
CA ARG A 8 -8.29 -20.02 -4.55
C ARG A 8 -7.30 -19.02 -3.97
N GLY A 9 -6.10 -19.47 -3.61
CA GLY A 9 -5.03 -18.60 -3.13
C GLY A 9 -4.63 -17.57 -4.18
N ILE A 10 -4.41 -18.03 -5.41
CA ILE A 10 -4.09 -17.18 -6.56
C ILE A 10 -5.24 -16.22 -6.86
N GLU A 11 -6.48 -16.68 -6.86
CA GLU A 11 -7.64 -15.85 -7.17
C GLU A 11 -7.77 -14.67 -6.19
N TYR A 12 -7.66 -14.91 -4.88
CA TYR A 12 -7.69 -13.82 -3.89
C TYR A 12 -6.54 -12.84 -4.09
N ILE A 13 -5.34 -13.32 -4.41
CA ILE A 13 -4.18 -12.47 -4.70
C ILE A 13 -4.43 -11.63 -5.96
N ARG A 14 -5.00 -12.21 -7.02
CA ARG A 14 -5.32 -11.47 -8.25
C ARG A 14 -6.30 -10.33 -7.99
N TRP A 15 -7.38 -10.59 -7.26
CA TRP A 15 -8.36 -9.56 -6.89
C TRP A 15 -7.71 -8.45 -6.06
N SER A 16 -6.91 -8.80 -5.06
CA SER A 16 -6.21 -7.80 -4.26
C SER A 16 -5.24 -6.95 -5.08
N LEU A 17 -4.48 -7.54 -6.01
CA LEU A 17 -3.56 -6.82 -6.90
C LEU A 17 -4.30 -5.90 -7.87
N PHE A 18 -5.47 -6.30 -8.36
CA PHE A 18 -6.28 -5.46 -9.22
C PHE A 18 -6.74 -4.19 -8.49
N ILE A 19 -7.21 -4.34 -7.24
CA ILE A 19 -7.61 -3.19 -6.42
C ILE A 19 -6.39 -2.30 -6.12
N VAL A 20 -5.24 -2.88 -5.74
CA VAL A 20 -3.99 -2.13 -5.51
C VAL A 20 -3.56 -1.35 -6.76
N SER A 21 -3.67 -1.96 -7.94
CA SER A 21 -3.30 -1.30 -9.20
C SER A 21 -4.22 -0.11 -9.51
N ALA A 22 -5.53 -0.30 -9.36
CA ALA A 22 -6.51 0.77 -9.56
C ALA A 22 -6.28 1.93 -8.59
N ASP A 23 -6.05 1.63 -7.32
CA ASP A 23 -5.76 2.64 -6.29
C ASP A 23 -4.46 3.40 -6.56
N ALA A 24 -3.36 2.68 -6.81
CA ALA A 24 -2.07 3.29 -7.12
C ALA A 24 -2.14 4.16 -8.39
N SER A 25 -2.87 3.73 -9.42
CA SER A 25 -3.05 4.52 -10.65
C SER A 25 -3.86 5.80 -10.39
N THR A 26 -4.87 5.73 -9.53
CA THR A 26 -5.68 6.88 -9.14
C THR A 26 -4.85 7.90 -8.37
N LEU A 27 -4.05 7.42 -7.41
CA LEU A 27 -3.14 8.28 -6.64
C LEU A 27 -2.07 8.94 -7.53
N VAL A 28 -1.47 8.20 -8.45
CA VAL A 28 -0.51 8.75 -9.42
C VAL A 28 -1.17 9.79 -10.32
N LEU A 29 -2.39 9.53 -10.81
CA LEU A 29 -3.11 10.48 -11.65
C LEU A 29 -3.46 11.76 -10.88
N LEU A 30 -3.89 11.63 -9.62
CA LEU A 30 -4.14 12.78 -8.75
C LEU A 30 -2.86 13.58 -8.48
N LEU A 31 -1.74 12.90 -8.21
CA LEU A 31 -0.43 13.53 -8.06
C LEU A 31 -0.01 14.27 -9.34
N LEU A 32 -0.19 13.65 -10.51
CA LEU A 32 0.10 14.30 -11.79
C LEU A 32 -0.78 15.53 -12.00
N LEU A 33 -2.10 15.42 -11.80
CA LEU A 33 -3.01 16.56 -11.91
C LEU A 33 -2.64 17.68 -10.93
N SER A 34 -2.23 17.34 -9.70
CA SER A 34 -1.83 18.35 -8.72
C SER A 34 -0.67 19.24 -9.19
N LEU A 35 0.20 18.74 -10.08
CA LEU A 35 1.31 19.51 -10.66
C LEU A 35 0.84 20.54 -11.70
N PHE A 36 -0.35 20.36 -12.26
CA PHE A 36 -0.92 21.23 -13.31
C PHE A 36 -1.98 22.21 -12.78
N VAL A 37 -2.33 22.12 -11.50
CA VAL A 37 -3.45 22.85 -10.91
C VAL A 37 -2.95 24.09 -10.16
N SER A 38 -3.61 25.24 -10.34
CA SER A 38 -3.30 26.47 -9.61
C SER A 38 -3.51 26.28 -8.10
N SER A 39 -2.80 27.07 -7.27
CA SER A 39 -2.80 26.95 -5.80
C SER A 39 -4.21 26.94 -5.17
N PHE A 40 -5.18 27.58 -5.81
CA PHE A 40 -6.58 27.62 -5.37
C PHE A 40 -7.34 26.31 -5.62
N ALA A 41 -7.14 25.70 -6.79
CA ALA A 41 -7.78 24.43 -7.09
C ALA A 41 -7.08 23.26 -6.37
N ALA A 42 -5.78 23.38 -6.06
CA ALA A 42 -5.09 22.47 -5.15
C ALA A 42 -5.78 22.43 -3.77
N TYR A 43 -6.12 23.59 -3.19
CA TYR A 43 -6.86 23.67 -1.91
C TYR A 43 -8.23 22.97 -1.95
N ILE A 44 -9.03 23.21 -3.00
CA ILE A 44 -10.33 22.55 -3.16
C ILE A 44 -10.15 21.03 -3.28
N PHE A 45 -9.16 20.57 -4.04
CA PHE A 45 -8.82 19.16 -4.15
C PHE A 45 -8.40 18.56 -2.80
N THR A 46 -7.57 19.24 -2.00
CA THR A 46 -7.13 18.75 -0.69
C THR A 46 -8.29 18.61 0.29
N VAL A 47 -9.26 19.54 0.29
CA VAL A 47 -10.45 19.46 1.16
C VAL A 47 -11.37 18.31 0.74
N VAL A 48 -11.62 18.15 -0.56
CA VAL A 48 -12.42 17.03 -1.08
C VAL A 48 -11.71 15.70 -0.77
N LEU A 49 -10.40 15.62 -1.00
CA LEU A 49 -9.59 14.46 -0.70
C LEU A 49 -9.59 14.14 0.80
N ALA A 50 -9.42 15.11 1.70
CA ALA A 50 -9.34 14.84 3.15
C ALA A 50 -10.61 14.17 3.71
N TYR A 51 -11.80 14.60 3.27
CA TYR A 51 -13.07 14.02 3.75
C TYR A 51 -13.50 12.76 3.00
N PHE A 52 -13.22 12.67 1.68
CA PHE A 52 -13.57 11.49 0.89
C PHE A 52 -12.56 10.34 1.05
N LEU A 53 -11.26 10.64 1.25
CA LEU A 53 -10.21 9.63 1.38
C LEU A 53 -10.50 8.69 2.53
N LEU A 54 -10.94 9.17 3.70
CA LEU A 54 -10.94 8.31 4.87
C LEU A 54 -11.91 7.12 4.71
N VAL A 55 -13.06 7.36 4.10
CA VAL A 55 -14.02 6.29 3.77
C VAL A 55 -13.62 5.55 2.49
N SER A 56 -13.10 6.26 1.47
CA SER A 56 -12.72 5.65 0.19
C SER A 56 -11.40 4.87 0.23
N THR A 57 -10.57 5.05 1.26
CA THR A 57 -9.29 4.35 1.43
C THR A 57 -9.45 3.19 2.40
N VAL A 58 -10.04 3.40 3.58
CA VAL A 58 -10.08 2.38 4.63
C VAL A 58 -10.84 1.13 4.18
N VAL A 59 -11.98 1.28 3.49
CA VAL A 59 -12.77 0.12 3.06
C VAL A 59 -12.06 -0.72 1.99
N PRO A 60 -11.55 -0.15 0.87
CA PRO A 60 -10.75 -0.91 -0.08
C PRO A 60 -9.50 -1.54 0.54
N TYR A 61 -8.79 -0.84 1.42
CA TYR A 61 -7.59 -1.41 2.06
C TYR A 61 -7.89 -2.56 3.02
N VAL A 62 -9.02 -2.54 3.75
CA VAL A 62 -9.46 -3.69 4.55
C VAL A 62 -9.76 -4.88 3.64
N ILE A 63 -10.43 -4.67 2.51
CA ILE A 63 -10.71 -5.73 1.53
C ILE A 63 -9.39 -6.29 0.97
N ILE A 64 -8.45 -5.43 0.56
CA ILE A 64 -7.12 -5.83 0.10
C ILE A 64 -6.42 -6.66 1.19
N ALA A 65 -6.39 -6.19 2.43
CA ALA A 65 -5.75 -6.87 3.56
C ALA A 65 -6.32 -8.29 3.78
N ILE A 66 -7.65 -8.43 3.74
CA ILE A 66 -8.32 -9.71 3.90
C ILE A 66 -7.99 -10.65 2.73
N LEU A 67 -8.15 -10.18 1.49
CA LEU A 67 -7.88 -10.98 0.29
C LEU A 67 -6.39 -11.39 0.22
N TRP A 68 -5.48 -10.47 0.53
CA TRP A 68 -4.04 -10.73 0.58
C TRP A 68 -3.72 -11.84 1.59
N LEU A 69 -4.25 -11.72 2.81
CA LEU A 69 -4.00 -12.68 3.89
C LEU A 69 -4.63 -14.06 3.60
N LEU A 70 -5.86 -14.09 3.07
CA LEU A 70 -6.51 -15.34 2.64
C LEU A 70 -5.75 -16.02 1.49
N GLY A 71 -5.26 -15.22 0.55
CA GLY A 71 -4.45 -15.65 -0.58
C GLY A 71 -3.18 -16.36 -0.15
N PHE A 72 -2.32 -15.68 0.62
CA PHE A 72 -1.08 -16.27 1.10
C PHE A 72 -1.27 -17.38 2.12
N ARG A 73 -2.34 -17.35 2.93
CA ARG A 73 -2.71 -18.48 3.80
C ARG A 73 -2.98 -19.74 2.99
N ASN A 74 -3.73 -19.62 1.90
CA ASN A 74 -4.06 -20.76 1.05
C ASN A 74 -2.83 -21.27 0.29
N LEU A 75 -1.95 -20.38 -0.19
CA LEU A 75 -0.66 -20.77 -0.76
C LEU A 75 0.23 -21.50 0.27
N ALA A 76 0.29 -21.02 1.51
CA ALA A 76 1.06 -21.67 2.56
C ALA A 76 0.52 -23.07 2.93
N ARG A 77 -0.80 -23.27 2.83
CA ARG A 77 -1.45 -24.59 2.99
C ARG A 77 -1.13 -25.53 1.83
N TYR A 78 -1.02 -25.01 0.61
CA TYR A 78 -0.62 -25.79 -0.56
C TYR A 78 0.82 -26.31 -0.42
N SER A 79 1.76 -25.44 -0.03
CA SER A 79 3.16 -25.84 0.20
C SER A 79 3.87 -24.93 1.21
N ARG A 80 4.67 -25.56 2.08
CA ARG A 80 5.51 -24.87 3.08
C ARG A 80 6.50 -23.89 2.43
N ARG A 81 6.84 -24.08 1.15
CA ARG A 81 7.71 -23.18 0.38
C ARG A 81 7.15 -21.76 0.23
N TYR A 82 5.83 -21.59 0.41
CA TYR A 82 5.15 -20.28 0.30
C TYR A 82 4.85 -19.64 1.66
N PHE A 83 5.24 -20.28 2.77
CA PHE A 83 4.98 -19.80 4.13
C PHE A 83 5.56 -18.41 4.41
N ILE A 84 6.72 -18.10 3.82
CA ILE A 84 7.35 -16.78 4.01
C ILE A 84 6.50 -15.62 3.45
N GLY A 85 5.70 -15.89 2.42
CA GLY A 85 4.75 -14.90 1.88
C GLY A 85 3.56 -14.70 2.80
N PHE A 86 3.16 -15.74 3.56
CA PHE A 86 2.16 -15.59 4.61
C PHE A 86 2.68 -14.75 5.78
N ILE A 87 3.93 -14.95 6.21
CA ILE A 87 4.57 -14.05 7.19
C ILE A 87 4.60 -12.62 6.65
N GLY A 88 5.03 -12.44 5.39
CA GLY A 88 5.01 -11.13 4.73
C GLY A 88 3.63 -10.47 4.76
N SER A 89 2.58 -11.24 4.41
CA SER A 89 1.20 -10.76 4.42
C SER A 89 0.74 -10.32 5.82
N LEU A 90 1.12 -11.06 6.87
CA LEU A 90 0.80 -10.69 8.26
C LEU A 90 1.48 -9.38 8.65
N ILE A 91 2.75 -9.21 8.32
CA ILE A 91 3.50 -7.98 8.60
C ILE A 91 2.85 -6.79 7.88
N THR A 92 2.48 -6.94 6.61
CA THR A 92 1.79 -5.88 5.84
C THR A 92 0.45 -5.52 6.47
N VAL A 93 -0.35 -6.50 6.89
CA VAL A 93 -1.65 -6.25 7.52
C VAL A 93 -1.49 -5.56 8.89
N VAL A 94 -0.52 -5.97 9.71
CA VAL A 94 -0.23 -5.31 10.99
C VAL A 94 0.22 -3.87 10.77
N SER A 95 1.13 -3.64 9.81
CA SER A 95 1.54 -2.29 9.40
C SER A 95 0.34 -1.42 9.02
N TYR A 96 -0.58 -1.96 8.22
CA TYR A 96 -1.80 -1.26 7.83
C TYR A 96 -2.65 -0.86 9.04
N PHE A 97 -2.95 -1.81 9.95
CA PHE A 97 -3.77 -1.50 11.13
C PHE A 97 -3.08 -0.56 12.12
N MET A 98 -1.75 -0.62 12.24
CA MET A 98 -0.98 0.37 13.02
C MET A 98 -1.16 1.77 12.45
N ASN A 99 -1.08 1.92 11.13
CA ASN A 99 -1.28 3.20 10.45
C ASN A 99 -2.73 3.71 10.63
N VAL A 100 -3.74 2.86 10.40
CA VAL A 100 -5.15 3.21 10.60
C VAL A 100 -5.42 3.65 12.05
N THR A 101 -4.90 2.91 13.04
CA THR A 101 -5.09 3.24 14.46
C THR A 101 -4.45 4.58 14.80
N TYR A 102 -3.24 4.84 14.28
CA TYR A 102 -2.55 6.10 14.50
C TYR A 102 -3.27 7.28 13.85
N MET A 103 -3.74 7.14 12.61
CA MET A 103 -4.54 8.17 11.93
C MET A 103 -5.86 8.43 12.66
N GLY A 104 -6.54 7.38 13.13
CA GLY A 104 -7.75 7.52 13.95
C GLY A 104 -7.49 8.26 15.26
N TYR A 105 -6.38 7.97 15.93
CA TYR A 105 -5.96 8.69 17.13
C TYR A 105 -5.71 10.18 16.85
N LEU A 106 -5.01 10.52 15.75
CA LEU A 106 -4.75 11.93 15.39
C LEU A 106 -6.05 12.70 15.17
N ILE A 107 -7.02 12.11 14.46
CA ILE A 107 -8.31 12.74 14.18
C ILE A 107 -9.11 12.95 15.46
N ILE A 108 -9.16 11.96 16.36
CA ILE A 108 -9.83 12.10 17.65
C ILE A 108 -9.18 13.22 18.47
N ASN A 109 -7.85 13.28 18.50
CA ASN A 109 -7.12 14.32 19.22
C ASN A 109 -7.41 15.73 18.65
N GLU A 110 -7.50 15.87 17.33
CA GLU A 110 -7.87 17.13 16.68
C GLU A 110 -9.32 17.54 17.01
N LEU A 111 -10.26 16.58 16.99
CA LEU A 111 -11.67 16.81 17.34
C LEU A 111 -11.88 17.19 18.82
N VAL A 112 -11.02 16.72 19.72
CA VAL A 112 -11.07 17.01 21.17
C VAL A 112 -10.27 18.28 21.52
N GLY A 113 -9.72 19.00 20.52
CA GLY A 113 -9.04 20.28 20.75
C GLY A 113 -7.60 20.15 21.23
N ASN A 114 -6.89 19.10 20.82
CA ASN A 114 -5.47 18.85 21.11
C ASN A 114 -5.13 18.74 22.61
N THR A 115 -6.07 18.28 23.45
CA THR A 115 -5.85 18.15 24.90
C THR A 115 -4.98 16.97 25.31
N LEU A 116 -4.70 16.02 24.40
CA LEU A 116 -3.99 14.77 24.71
C LEU A 116 -2.50 14.80 24.31
N VAL A 117 -2.03 15.87 23.67
CA VAL A 117 -0.64 16.01 23.21
C VAL A 117 -0.05 17.33 23.74
N PRO A 118 1.15 17.33 24.36
CA PRO A 118 1.85 18.57 24.64
C PRO A 118 2.15 19.30 23.34
N GLN A 119 1.57 20.49 23.17
CA GLN A 119 1.75 21.31 21.98
C GLN A 119 3.22 21.72 21.83
N PRO A 120 3.87 21.48 20.68
CA PRO A 120 5.10 22.19 20.36
C PRO A 120 4.75 23.66 20.11
N LEU A 121 5.31 24.56 20.93
CA LEU A 121 5.21 26.01 20.79
C LEU A 121 5.79 26.48 19.45
N PHE A 122 4.94 26.63 18.44
CA PHE A 122 5.27 27.41 17.25
C PHE A 122 4.09 28.30 16.86
N LEU A 123 4.16 29.56 17.29
CA LEU A 123 3.44 30.68 16.69
C LEU A 123 4.07 30.96 15.33
N GLU A 124 3.36 30.77 14.21
CA GLU A 124 3.51 31.55 12.95
C GLU A 124 2.57 31.05 11.81
N PRO A 125 2.29 31.89 10.78
CA PRO A 125 1.00 31.96 10.10
C PRO A 125 0.72 30.79 9.16
N ILE A 126 -0.58 30.51 9.02
CA ILE A 126 -1.27 29.39 8.35
C ILE A 126 -0.78 29.10 6.91
N ILE A 127 -0.11 30.04 6.24
CA ILE A 127 0.39 29.89 4.85
C ILE A 127 1.79 29.25 4.80
N LEU A 128 2.63 29.44 5.83
CA LEU A 128 3.95 28.80 5.95
C LEU A 128 3.89 27.43 6.66
N ALA A 129 2.73 27.08 7.22
CA ALA A 129 2.50 25.78 7.84
C ALA A 129 2.52 24.64 6.80
N TYR A 130 2.03 24.85 5.58
CA TYR A 130 1.94 23.78 4.57
C TYR A 130 3.31 23.32 4.02
N SER A 131 4.27 24.22 3.83
CA SER A 131 5.64 23.85 3.47
C SER A 131 6.41 23.26 4.65
N ARG A 132 6.11 23.73 5.88
CA ARG A 132 6.62 23.09 7.11
C ARG A 132 5.99 21.75 7.37
N TYR A 133 4.75 21.44 7.03
CA TYR A 133 4.24 20.08 7.17
C TYR A 133 5.01 19.16 6.23
N PHE A 134 5.29 19.54 4.99
CA PHE A 134 6.14 18.70 4.12
C PHE A 134 7.58 18.51 4.68
N ILE A 135 8.17 19.56 5.27
CA ILE A 135 9.55 19.52 5.82
C ILE A 135 9.61 18.90 7.24
N VAL A 136 8.60 19.10 8.08
CA VAL A 136 8.48 18.57 9.46
C VAL A 136 7.92 17.15 9.45
N PHE A 137 7.01 16.78 8.54
CA PHE A 137 6.70 15.37 8.27
C PHE A 137 7.92 14.63 7.71
N SER A 138 8.82 15.29 6.97
CA SER A 138 10.09 14.68 6.53
C SER A 138 11.15 14.56 7.61
N LEU A 139 11.14 15.42 8.64
CA LEU A 139 12.15 15.43 9.72
C LEU A 139 11.69 14.70 11.00
N TYR A 140 10.39 14.57 11.21
CA TYR A 140 9.78 13.87 12.34
C TYR A 140 8.56 13.09 11.87
N LEU A 141 8.77 12.09 11.02
CA LEU A 141 7.75 11.08 10.80
C LEU A 141 7.51 10.43 12.19
N PRO A 142 6.30 10.55 12.78
CA PRO A 142 6.04 9.99 14.11
C PRO A 142 6.51 8.55 14.14
N LEU A 143 7.25 8.16 15.19
CA LEU A 143 7.85 6.83 15.30
C LEU A 143 6.88 5.68 14.90
N PRO A 144 5.57 5.74 15.24
CA PRO A 144 4.59 4.75 14.77
C PRO A 144 4.39 4.71 13.26
N LEU A 145 4.34 5.86 12.58
CA LEU A 145 4.23 5.93 11.13
C LEU A 145 5.50 5.40 10.46
N PHE A 146 6.68 5.75 10.98
CA PHE A 146 7.95 5.27 10.42
C PHE A 146 8.09 3.75 10.57
N ALA A 147 7.77 3.22 11.75
CA ALA A 147 7.74 1.79 11.99
C ALA A 147 6.72 1.10 11.09
N SER A 148 5.51 1.67 10.93
CA SER A 148 4.49 1.12 10.04
C SER A 148 4.97 1.07 8.59
N PHE A 149 5.67 2.11 8.12
CA PHE A 149 6.17 2.19 6.75
C PHE A 149 7.25 1.13 6.48
N ILE A 150 8.25 1.00 7.38
CA ILE A 150 9.29 -0.02 7.27
C ILE A 150 8.69 -1.42 7.27
N LEU A 151 7.78 -1.71 8.22
CA LEU A 151 7.10 -3.00 8.27
C LEU A 151 6.30 -3.26 6.99
N GLY A 152 5.59 -2.24 6.49
CA GLY A 152 4.82 -2.32 5.26
C GLY A 152 5.69 -2.69 4.05
N ILE A 153 6.86 -2.05 3.90
CA ILE A 153 7.82 -2.37 2.83
C ILE A 153 8.32 -3.80 2.98
N ILE A 154 8.79 -4.19 4.17
CA ILE A 154 9.34 -5.52 4.43
C ILE A 154 8.30 -6.60 4.12
N GLY A 155 7.09 -6.46 4.66
CA GLY A 155 6.00 -7.41 4.44
C GLY A 155 5.62 -7.55 2.96
N SER A 156 5.58 -6.42 2.24
CA SER A 156 5.24 -6.39 0.81
C SER A 156 6.32 -7.06 -0.04
N ILE A 157 7.61 -6.81 0.24
CA ILE A 157 8.73 -7.47 -0.45
C ILE A 157 8.70 -8.98 -0.22
N LEU A 158 8.51 -9.44 1.02
CA LEU A 158 8.43 -10.88 1.33
C LEU A 158 7.28 -11.57 0.58
N SER A 159 6.14 -10.90 0.50
CA SER A 159 4.97 -11.40 -0.24
C SER A 159 5.26 -11.47 -1.75
N MET A 160 5.87 -10.42 -2.32
CA MET A 160 6.22 -10.36 -3.75
C MET A 160 7.31 -11.36 -4.14
N LEU A 161 8.27 -11.66 -3.25
CA LEU A 161 9.27 -12.72 -3.47
C LEU A 161 8.61 -14.10 -3.62
N VAL A 162 7.52 -14.35 -2.89
CA VAL A 162 6.74 -15.59 -3.06
C VAL A 162 6.02 -15.62 -4.40
N LEU A 163 5.46 -14.50 -4.87
CA LEU A 163 4.84 -14.43 -6.21
C LEU A 163 5.87 -14.60 -7.33
N TYR A 164 7.09 -14.06 -7.14
CA TYR A 164 8.21 -14.30 -8.03
C TYR A 164 8.56 -15.79 -8.11
N ARG A 165 8.67 -16.45 -6.94
CA ARG A 165 8.93 -17.89 -6.86
C ARG A 165 7.81 -18.70 -7.52
N LEU A 166 6.55 -18.34 -7.30
CA LEU A 166 5.42 -19.00 -7.91
C LEU A 166 5.51 -18.92 -9.45
N GLY A 167 5.92 -17.78 -10.00
CA GLY A 167 6.24 -17.65 -11.41
C GLY A 167 7.40 -18.55 -11.89
N ASN A 168 8.35 -18.89 -11.01
CA ASN A 168 9.42 -19.83 -11.34
C ASN A 168 8.96 -21.29 -11.28
N ASP A 169 8.22 -21.67 -10.23
CA ASP A 169 7.73 -23.04 -10.02
C ASP A 169 6.79 -23.47 -11.16
N PHE A 170 6.03 -22.54 -11.74
CA PHE A 170 5.10 -22.77 -12.84
C PHE A 170 5.61 -22.27 -14.20
N ASN A 171 6.90 -21.98 -14.34
CA ASN A 171 7.52 -21.51 -15.59
C ASN A 171 6.76 -20.34 -16.28
N SER A 172 6.17 -19.44 -15.49
CA SER A 172 5.47 -18.24 -15.97
C SER A 172 6.43 -17.04 -15.98
N PRO A 173 7.12 -16.73 -17.11
CA PRO A 173 8.04 -15.59 -17.19
C PRO A 173 7.33 -14.25 -16.96
N GLY A 174 6.04 -14.16 -17.33
CA GLY A 174 5.21 -12.98 -17.07
C GLY A 174 5.10 -12.69 -15.57
N SER A 175 4.68 -13.67 -14.77
CA SER A 175 4.55 -13.50 -13.31
C SER A 175 5.87 -13.11 -12.65
N ARG A 176 7.00 -13.68 -13.11
CA ARG A 176 8.34 -13.32 -12.60
C ARG A 176 8.69 -11.85 -12.87
N ARG A 177 8.55 -11.40 -14.12
CA ARG A 177 8.86 -10.02 -14.50
C ARG A 177 7.95 -9.03 -13.77
N SER A 178 6.67 -9.32 -13.67
CA SER A 178 5.70 -8.46 -13.00
C SER A 178 5.96 -8.35 -11.49
N ALA A 179 6.38 -9.43 -10.83
CA ALA A 179 6.82 -9.39 -9.43
C ALA A 179 8.06 -8.51 -9.25
N LEU A 180 9.06 -8.64 -10.13
CA LEU A 180 10.26 -7.79 -10.07
C LEU A 180 9.92 -6.31 -10.27
N VAL A 181 9.07 -5.98 -11.25
CA VAL A 181 8.62 -4.59 -11.47
C VAL A 181 7.92 -4.03 -10.23
N SER A 182 7.08 -4.82 -9.57
CA SER A 182 6.41 -4.41 -8.32
C SER A 182 7.40 -4.20 -7.17
N ILE A 183 8.42 -5.06 -7.02
CA ILE A 183 9.48 -4.91 -6.02
C ILE A 183 10.29 -3.63 -6.29
N ILE A 184 10.68 -3.38 -7.54
CA ILE A 184 11.43 -2.18 -7.91
C ILE A 184 10.57 -0.94 -7.63
N GLY A 185 9.27 -0.98 -7.93
CA GLY A 185 8.35 0.11 -7.61
C GLY A 185 8.25 0.40 -6.11
N LEU A 186 8.19 -0.64 -5.27
CA LEU A 186 8.23 -0.50 -3.80
C LEU A 186 9.55 0.12 -3.32
N LEU A 187 10.67 -0.26 -3.91
CA LEU A 187 11.98 0.30 -3.57
C LEU A 187 12.14 1.74 -4.08
N ALA A 188 11.45 2.12 -5.16
CA ALA A 188 11.45 3.46 -5.72
C ALA A 188 10.39 4.39 -5.10
N MET A 189 9.85 4.06 -3.92
CA MET A 189 8.85 4.88 -3.22
C MET A 189 9.35 6.30 -2.88
N GLU A 190 10.67 6.51 -2.79
CA GLU A 190 11.27 7.85 -2.63
C GLU A 190 11.00 8.78 -3.83
N PHE A 191 10.60 8.23 -4.98
CA PHE A 191 10.15 8.95 -6.17
C PHE A 191 8.68 8.63 -6.43
N PRO A 192 7.72 9.31 -5.77
CA PRO A 192 6.32 8.86 -5.68
C PRO A 192 5.66 8.59 -7.03
N LEU A 193 5.94 9.41 -8.05
CA LEU A 193 5.42 9.22 -9.40
C LEU A 193 5.98 7.95 -10.06
N VAL A 194 7.30 7.75 -10.00
CA VAL A 194 7.98 6.60 -10.62
C VAL A 194 7.63 5.32 -9.86
N GLY A 195 7.74 5.33 -8.54
CA GLY A 195 7.38 4.20 -7.69
C GLY A 195 5.91 3.81 -7.84
N GLY A 196 4.99 4.79 -7.80
CA GLY A 196 3.56 4.55 -7.98
C GLY A 196 3.20 3.96 -9.34
N LEU A 197 3.82 4.45 -10.43
CA LEU A 197 3.64 3.88 -11.77
C LEU A 197 4.13 2.44 -11.86
N LEU A 198 5.33 2.16 -11.33
CA LEU A 198 5.91 0.81 -11.34
C LEU A 198 5.07 -0.16 -10.51
N ILE A 199 4.56 0.25 -9.34
CA ILE A 199 3.63 -0.56 -8.54
C ILE A 199 2.35 -0.83 -9.32
N SER A 200 1.77 0.21 -9.95
CA SER A 200 0.53 0.08 -10.73
C SER A 200 0.69 -0.91 -11.89
N ILE A 201 1.76 -0.75 -12.69
CA ILE A 201 2.07 -1.60 -13.84
C ILE A 201 2.41 -3.02 -13.40
N GLY A 202 3.26 -3.15 -12.38
CA GLY A 202 3.70 -4.44 -11.84
C GLY A 202 2.54 -5.25 -11.28
N SER A 203 1.67 -4.63 -10.48
CA SER A 203 0.49 -5.27 -9.88
C SER A 203 -0.57 -5.64 -10.93
N ALA A 204 -0.83 -4.77 -11.91
CA ALA A 204 -1.74 -5.08 -13.04
C ALA A 204 -1.27 -6.32 -13.81
N PHE A 205 0.01 -6.35 -14.21
CA PHE A 205 0.53 -7.48 -14.95
C PHE A 205 0.64 -8.75 -14.11
N LEU A 206 0.91 -8.65 -12.80
CA LEU A 206 0.82 -9.80 -11.91
C LEU A 206 -0.60 -10.36 -11.84
N ALA A 207 -1.61 -9.49 -11.70
CA ALA A 207 -3.01 -9.91 -11.65
C ALA A 207 -3.45 -10.65 -12.92
N ILE A 208 -2.90 -10.30 -14.08
CA ILE A 208 -3.14 -10.99 -15.35
C ILE A 208 -2.37 -12.32 -15.41
N ASN A 209 -1.09 -12.33 -15.01
CA ASN A 209 -0.19 -13.45 -15.25
C ASN A 209 -0.22 -14.56 -14.19
N LEU A 210 -0.69 -14.30 -12.96
CA LEU A 210 -0.72 -15.30 -11.89
C LEU A 210 -1.66 -16.49 -12.18
N GLY A 211 -2.64 -16.32 -13.08
CA GLY A 211 -3.56 -17.37 -13.51
C GLY A 211 -3.15 -18.09 -14.80
N SER A 212 -2.04 -17.72 -15.44
CA SER A 212 -1.55 -18.37 -16.67
C SER A 212 -0.73 -19.63 -16.41
N ILE A 213 -0.87 -20.21 -15.22
CA ILE A 213 -0.26 -21.47 -14.83
C ILE A 213 -0.81 -22.55 -15.75
N LYS A 214 -0.04 -22.85 -16.80
CA LYS A 214 -0.28 -24.01 -17.64
C LYS A 214 0.09 -25.23 -16.81
N THR A 215 -0.92 -25.94 -16.32
CA THR A 215 -0.78 -27.33 -15.87
C THR A 215 -0.41 -28.21 -17.04
#